data_AF-A0A7C1XT02-F1
#
_entry.id   AF-A0A7C1XT02-F1
#
_cell.length_a   1.000
_cell.length_b   1.000
_cell.length_c   1.000
_cell.angle_alpha   90.00
_cell.angle_beta   90.00
_cell.angle_gamma   90.00
#
_symmetry.space_group_name_H-M   'P 1'
#
loop_
_entity.id
_entity.type
_entity.pdbx_description
1 polymer ?
#
loop_
_entity_poly.entity_id
_entity_poly.type
_entity_poly.pdbx_seq_one_letter_code
_entity_poly.pdbx_strand_id
1 'polypeptide(L)'
;LETGMMGEEDGHGAEGKLDHSQLLTDPEEAAQFVKDTGVDALAIAIGTSHGAYKFTRPPTGDILAIDRIKEIHARIPDTHLVMHGSSSVPQDWLEIINNYGGDMGQTYGVPVEEIQEGIKHGVRKVNIDTDLRMASTGAIRKHLHDNPSNFDPRKFLKASTQAMKEICKARYEAFGCAGHADKIKPISLEDMYKRYESGELDPKVD
;
A
#
# COMPACT_ATOMS: atom_id res chain seq x y z
N LEU A 1 -4.85 11.94 8.15
CA LEU A 1 -5.02 13.43 8.20
C LEU A 1 -4.44 14.10 9.46
N GLU A 2 -3.87 13.33 10.41
CA GLU A 2 -3.48 13.82 11.74
C GLU A 2 -2.28 14.79 11.76
N THR A 3 -1.34 14.67 10.81
CA THR A 3 -0.13 15.49 10.77
C THR A 3 -0.18 16.64 9.77
N GLY A 4 -1.14 16.61 8.83
CA GLY A 4 -1.24 17.57 7.72
C GLY A 4 -0.07 17.50 6.72
N MET A 5 0.72 16.42 6.72
CA MET A 5 1.91 16.25 5.88
C MET A 5 1.78 14.98 5.03
N MET A 6 2.22 15.01 3.76
CA MET A 6 2.51 13.79 2.99
C MET A 6 3.93 13.33 3.32
N GLY A 7 4.10 12.06 3.71
CA GLY A 7 5.42 11.51 4.00
C GLY A 7 6.26 11.33 2.72
N GLU A 8 7.56 11.57 2.80
CA GLU A 8 8.51 11.20 1.75
C GLU A 8 8.71 9.68 1.71
N GLU A 9 8.64 9.09 0.52
CA GLU A 9 9.10 7.73 0.25
C GLU A 9 10.07 7.78 -0.93
N ASP A 10 11.26 7.20 -0.75
CA ASP A 10 12.31 7.11 -1.77
C ASP A 10 12.74 8.45 -2.41
N GLY A 11 12.65 9.54 -1.64
CA GLY A 11 13.01 10.90 -2.09
C GLY A 11 11.91 11.64 -2.85
N HIS A 12 10.68 11.11 -2.86
CA HIS A 12 9.50 11.76 -3.41
C HIS A 12 8.43 11.96 -2.33
N GLY A 13 8.01 13.21 -2.13
CA GLY A 13 6.97 13.60 -1.19
C GLY A 13 6.62 15.08 -1.36
N ALA A 14 5.47 15.51 -0.83
CA ALA A 14 5.12 16.93 -0.81
C ALA A 14 5.73 17.59 0.44
N GLU A 15 6.58 18.60 0.24
CA GLU A 15 7.11 19.42 1.34
C GLU A 15 6.06 20.43 1.83
N GLY A 16 5.78 20.44 3.14
CA GLY A 16 4.95 21.46 3.79
C GLY A 16 3.68 20.93 4.48
N LYS A 17 3.00 21.82 5.22
CA LYS A 17 1.64 21.55 5.75
C LYS A 17 0.63 21.80 4.63
N LEU A 18 -0.08 20.76 4.23
CA LEU A 18 -1.14 20.83 3.23
C LEU A 18 -2.47 21.16 3.91
N ASP A 19 -3.31 21.94 3.23
CA ASP A 19 -4.70 22.14 3.65
C ASP A 19 -5.45 20.80 3.61
N HIS A 20 -6.44 20.62 4.49
CA HIS A 20 -7.24 19.39 4.53
C HIS A 20 -7.92 19.07 3.19
N SER A 21 -8.26 20.10 2.42
CA SER A 21 -8.77 19.97 1.04
C SER A 21 -7.73 19.43 0.05
N GLN A 22 -6.44 19.69 0.28
CA GLN A 22 -5.32 19.20 -0.55
C GLN A 22 -4.85 17.79 -0.15
N LEU A 23 -5.34 17.26 0.97
CA LEU A 23 -4.97 15.95 1.49
C LEU A 23 -5.83 14.81 0.92
N LEU A 24 -6.91 15.13 0.21
CA LEU A 24 -7.81 14.18 -0.41
C LEU A 24 -7.99 14.52 -1.89
N THR A 25 -7.81 13.53 -2.76
CA THR A 25 -8.04 13.70 -4.21
C THR A 25 -9.50 14.06 -4.47
N ASP A 26 -9.76 15.13 -5.22
CA ASP A 26 -11.11 15.50 -5.64
C ASP A 26 -11.62 14.58 -6.78
N PRO A 27 -12.87 14.09 -6.74
CA PRO A 27 -13.42 13.22 -7.78
C PRO A 27 -13.48 13.85 -9.17
N GLU A 28 -13.77 15.15 -9.30
CA GLU A 28 -13.80 15.84 -10.59
C GLU A 28 -12.39 15.99 -11.16
N GLU A 29 -11.43 16.35 -10.32
CA GLU A 29 -10.02 16.45 -10.74
C GLU A 29 -9.48 15.08 -11.16
N ALA A 30 -9.83 14.01 -10.46
CA ALA A 30 -9.48 12.65 -10.84
C ALA A 30 -10.06 12.26 -12.21
N ALA A 31 -11.35 12.55 -12.43
CA ALA A 31 -12.03 12.29 -13.69
C ALA A 31 -11.38 13.05 -14.86
N GLN A 32 -11.13 14.36 -14.66
CA GLN A 32 -10.48 15.20 -15.65
C GLN A 32 -9.05 14.73 -15.94
N PHE A 33 -8.28 14.36 -14.92
CA PHE A 33 -6.92 13.83 -15.08
C PHE A 33 -6.90 12.53 -15.89
N VAL A 34 -7.80 11.58 -15.59
CA VAL A 34 -7.91 10.33 -16.36
C VAL A 34 -8.27 10.61 -17.81
N LYS A 35 -9.23 11.52 -18.06
CA LYS A 35 -9.63 11.92 -19.41
C LYS A 35 -8.48 12.53 -20.20
N ASP A 36 -7.69 13.38 -19.58
CA ASP A 36 -6.60 14.10 -20.24
C ASP A 36 -5.36 13.23 -20.49
N THR A 37 -5.15 12.20 -19.67
CA THR A 37 -3.91 11.42 -19.68
C THR A 37 -4.06 9.99 -20.20
N GLY A 38 -5.25 9.40 -20.13
CA GLY A 38 -5.47 8.01 -20.55
C GLY A 38 -4.80 6.98 -19.65
N VAL A 39 -4.47 7.30 -18.40
CA VAL A 39 -3.77 6.37 -17.50
C VAL A 39 -4.59 5.12 -17.16
N ASP A 40 -3.94 3.96 -17.16
CA ASP A 40 -4.58 2.68 -16.80
C ASP A 40 -4.88 2.57 -15.29
N ALA A 41 -4.07 3.23 -14.47
CA ALA A 41 -4.17 3.21 -13.03
C ALA A 41 -3.91 4.59 -12.41
N LEU A 42 -4.75 4.98 -11.45
CA LEU A 42 -4.67 6.28 -10.78
C LEU A 42 -4.36 6.10 -9.29
N ALA A 43 -3.24 6.67 -8.85
CA ALA A 43 -2.94 6.82 -7.43
C ALA A 43 -3.74 8.00 -6.85
N ILE A 44 -4.40 7.76 -5.71
CA ILE A 44 -5.27 8.73 -5.06
C ILE A 44 -4.84 8.98 -3.61
N ALA A 45 -5.02 10.22 -3.15
CA ALA A 45 -4.83 10.61 -1.76
C ALA A 45 -6.16 10.45 -1.01
N ILE A 46 -6.14 9.60 0.02
CA ILE A 46 -7.33 9.28 0.84
C ILE A 46 -7.07 9.40 2.34
N GLY A 47 -6.05 10.19 2.71
CA GLY A 47 -5.64 10.41 4.09
C GLY A 47 -4.51 9.50 4.60
N THR A 48 -3.94 8.64 3.74
CA THR A 48 -2.75 7.81 4.00
C THR A 48 -1.45 8.59 3.88
N SER A 49 -0.41 8.20 4.63
CA SER A 49 0.96 8.68 4.50
C SER A 49 1.95 7.51 4.37
N HIS A 50 3.15 7.78 3.85
CA HIS A 50 4.23 6.79 3.76
C HIS A 50 4.92 6.54 5.12
N GLY A 51 5.64 5.42 5.24
CA GLY A 51 6.42 5.06 6.44
C GLY A 51 5.64 4.34 7.55
N ALA A 52 6.29 4.09 8.69
CA ALA A 52 5.67 3.41 9.84
C ALA A 52 4.78 4.34 10.67
N TYR A 53 5.10 5.63 10.72
CA TYR A 53 4.42 6.61 11.56
C TYR A 53 3.21 7.22 10.87
N LYS A 54 2.20 6.40 10.55
CA LYS A 54 1.02 6.86 9.81
C LYS A 54 -0.01 7.49 10.72
N PHE A 55 -0.25 6.85 11.86
CA PHE A 55 -1.24 7.28 12.86
C PHE A 55 -0.66 7.17 14.27
N THR A 56 -0.97 8.15 15.12
CA THR A 56 -0.55 8.14 16.54
C THR A 56 -1.54 7.36 17.42
N ARG A 57 -2.75 7.14 16.91
CA ARG A 57 -3.83 6.35 17.52
C ARG A 57 -4.29 5.22 16.59
N PRO A 58 -4.92 4.16 17.11
CA PRO A 58 -5.55 3.15 16.27
C PRO A 58 -6.50 3.79 15.25
N PRO A 59 -6.44 3.38 13.97
CA PRO A 59 -7.35 3.90 12.96
C PRO A 59 -8.78 3.57 13.31
N THR A 60 -9.62 4.61 13.35
CA THR A 60 -11.08 4.50 13.34
C THR A 60 -11.58 4.85 11.93
N GLY A 61 -12.86 4.57 11.62
CA GLY A 61 -13.44 4.78 10.28
C GLY A 61 -13.44 6.24 9.77
N ASP A 62 -12.96 7.19 10.57
CA ASP A 62 -12.72 8.59 10.23
C ASP A 62 -11.31 8.84 9.64
N ILE A 63 -10.42 7.84 9.66
CA ILE A 63 -9.00 8.02 9.29
C ILE A 63 -8.75 7.82 7.79
N LEU A 64 -9.41 6.84 7.17
CA LEU A 64 -9.37 6.65 5.72
C LEU A 64 -10.67 7.17 5.12
N ALA A 65 -10.55 8.06 4.13
CA ALA A 65 -11.70 8.55 3.38
C ALA A 65 -12.18 7.49 2.36
N ILE A 66 -12.69 6.35 2.84
CA ILE A 66 -13.23 5.29 1.98
C ILE A 66 -14.37 5.82 1.11
N ASP A 67 -15.21 6.70 1.65
CA ASP A 67 -16.27 7.32 0.88
C ASP A 67 -15.72 8.14 -0.30
N ARG A 68 -14.53 8.73 -0.16
CA ARG A 68 -13.84 9.37 -1.28
C ARG A 68 -13.42 8.37 -2.37
N ILE A 69 -13.00 7.16 -2.01
CA ILE A 69 -12.71 6.09 -2.98
C ILE A 69 -13.98 5.77 -3.77
N LYS A 70 -15.13 5.64 -3.10
CA LYS A 70 -16.42 5.36 -3.73
C LYS A 70 -16.83 6.48 -4.69
N GLU A 71 -16.70 7.73 -4.27
CA GLU A 71 -16.99 8.92 -5.09
C GLU A 71 -16.12 8.96 -6.35
N ILE A 72 -14.81 8.73 -6.20
CA ILE A 72 -13.87 8.68 -7.34
C ILE A 72 -14.24 7.52 -8.26
N HIS A 73 -14.44 6.31 -7.72
CA HIS A 73 -14.77 5.14 -8.52
C HIS A 73 -16.09 5.30 -9.29
N ALA A 74 -17.08 6.00 -8.72
CA ALA A 74 -18.33 6.30 -9.41
C ALA A 74 -18.13 7.20 -10.65
N ARG A 75 -17.07 8.02 -10.68
CA ARG A 75 -16.74 8.93 -11.78
C ARG A 75 -15.83 8.32 -12.84
N ILE A 76 -14.96 7.40 -12.41
CA ILE A 76 -14.03 6.67 -13.28
C ILE A 76 -14.16 5.16 -13.04
N PRO A 77 -15.32 4.56 -13.39
CA PRO A 77 -15.65 3.18 -13.01
C PRO A 77 -14.72 2.13 -13.63
N ASP A 78 -14.09 2.44 -14.77
CA ASP A 78 -13.20 1.51 -15.47
C ASP A 78 -11.71 1.72 -15.11
N THR A 79 -11.36 2.80 -14.41
CA THR A 79 -9.97 3.09 -14.01
C THR A 79 -9.56 2.30 -12.76
N HIS A 80 -8.36 1.73 -12.77
CA HIS A 80 -7.83 0.99 -11.63
C HIS A 80 -7.28 1.93 -10.57
N LEU A 81 -7.86 1.95 -9.37
CA LEU A 81 -7.36 2.81 -8.29
C LEU A 81 -6.16 2.18 -7.58
N VAL A 82 -5.21 3.01 -7.19
CA VAL A 82 -3.98 2.63 -6.48
C VAL A 82 -3.96 3.27 -5.10
N MET A 83 -3.82 2.45 -4.06
CA MET A 83 -3.59 2.91 -2.69
C MET A 83 -2.09 2.93 -2.37
N HIS A 84 -1.54 4.14 -2.22
CA HIS A 84 -0.19 4.36 -1.72
C HIS A 84 -0.14 4.28 -0.19
N GLY A 85 1.07 4.22 0.38
CA GLY A 85 1.27 4.26 1.83
C GLY A 85 0.32 3.33 2.60
N SER A 86 0.16 2.08 2.17
CA SER A 86 -0.90 1.17 2.67
C SER A 86 -0.40 0.00 3.51
N SER A 87 0.88 -0.02 3.90
CA SER A 87 1.39 -0.87 4.98
C SER A 87 0.52 -0.79 6.26
N SER A 88 0.25 -1.93 6.89
CA SER A 88 -0.63 -2.03 8.06
C SER A 88 0.08 -1.90 9.40
N VAL A 89 1.43 -1.96 9.42
CA VAL A 89 2.26 -1.88 10.63
C VAL A 89 1.85 -2.96 11.65
N PRO A 90 2.21 -4.23 11.43
CA PRO A 90 1.83 -5.33 12.31
C PRO A 90 2.41 -5.11 13.72
N GLN A 91 1.54 -5.08 14.72
CA GLN A 91 1.93 -4.77 16.10
C GLN A 91 2.87 -5.83 16.68
N ASP A 92 2.68 -7.11 16.32
CA ASP A 92 3.58 -8.20 16.71
C ASP A 92 5.04 -7.93 16.27
N TRP A 93 5.24 -7.39 15.07
CA TRP A 93 6.60 -7.07 14.59
C TRP A 93 7.17 -5.84 15.28
N LEU A 94 6.34 -4.85 15.62
CA LEU A 94 6.76 -3.71 16.44
C LEU A 94 7.25 -4.20 17.81
N GLU A 95 6.47 -5.06 18.47
CA GLU A 95 6.82 -5.64 19.76
C GLU A 95 8.12 -6.46 19.67
N ILE A 96 8.25 -7.34 18.66
CA ILE A 96 9.49 -8.10 18.42
C ILE A 96 10.67 -7.14 18.27
N ILE A 97 10.56 -6.09 17.45
CA ILE A 97 11.67 -5.14 17.25
C ILE A 97 12.09 -4.53 18.58
N ASN A 98 11.15 -4.06 19.40
CA ASN A 98 11.43 -3.42 20.68
C ASN A 98 12.02 -4.41 21.71
N ASN A 99 11.48 -5.63 21.79
CA ASN A 99 11.98 -6.67 22.69
C ASN A 99 13.41 -7.14 22.34
N TYR A 100 13.85 -6.95 21.09
CA TYR A 100 15.18 -7.32 20.61
C TYR A 100 16.03 -6.08 20.23
N GLY A 101 16.01 -5.08 21.11
CA GLY A 101 16.94 -3.94 21.10
C GLY A 101 16.64 -2.85 20.07
N GLY A 102 15.41 -2.79 19.56
CA GLY A 102 14.87 -1.67 18.80
C GLY A 102 14.18 -0.66 19.70
N ASP A 103 13.87 0.52 19.14
CA ASP A 103 13.17 1.60 19.81
C ASP A 103 12.16 2.25 18.85
N MET A 104 11.17 1.45 18.45
CA MET A 104 10.04 1.94 17.67
C MET A 104 8.96 2.44 18.62
N GLY A 105 8.71 3.76 18.58
CA GLY A 105 7.56 4.35 19.26
C GLY A 105 6.23 3.75 18.77
N GLN A 106 5.19 3.84 19.61
CA GLN A 106 3.86 3.33 19.29
C GLN A 106 3.33 3.98 18.00
N THR A 107 2.91 3.14 17.05
CA THR A 107 2.32 3.62 15.80
C THR A 107 1.46 2.56 15.12
N TYR A 108 0.62 3.00 14.20
CA TYR A 108 -0.38 2.17 13.53
C TYR A 108 -0.37 2.46 12.02
N GLY A 109 -0.66 1.43 11.23
CA GLY A 109 -0.80 1.54 9.78
C GLY A 109 -2.26 1.47 9.34
N VAL A 110 -2.48 1.21 8.05
CA VAL A 110 -3.83 1.10 7.47
C VAL A 110 -4.42 -0.28 7.82
N PRO A 111 -5.63 -0.37 8.43
CA PRO A 111 -6.25 -1.66 8.72
C PRO A 111 -6.51 -2.46 7.45
N VAL A 112 -6.38 -3.78 7.53
CA VAL A 112 -6.56 -4.66 6.36
C VAL A 112 -8.01 -4.61 5.87
N GLU A 113 -8.96 -4.49 6.79
CA GLU A 113 -10.39 -4.42 6.53
C GLU A 113 -10.76 -3.17 5.71
N GLU A 114 -10.12 -2.03 5.98
CA GLU A 114 -10.31 -0.79 5.23
C GLU A 114 -9.75 -0.91 3.80
N ILE A 115 -8.61 -1.59 3.63
CA ILE A 115 -8.06 -1.89 2.31
C ILE A 115 -9.01 -2.81 1.53
N GLN A 116 -9.56 -3.84 2.18
CA GLN A 116 -10.55 -4.72 1.58
C GLN A 116 -11.82 -3.97 1.15
N GLU A 117 -12.25 -2.98 1.94
CA GLU A 117 -13.36 -2.11 1.56
C GLU A 117 -13.00 -1.28 0.31
N GLY A 118 -11.81 -0.66 0.27
CA GLY A 118 -11.33 0.03 -0.94
C GLY A 118 -11.28 -0.86 -2.18
N ILE A 119 -10.89 -2.14 -2.03
CA ILE A 119 -10.87 -3.12 -3.13
C ILE A 119 -12.28 -3.35 -3.71
N LYS A 120 -13.33 -3.32 -2.88
CA LYS A 120 -14.72 -3.44 -3.38
C LYS A 120 -15.12 -2.25 -4.26
N HIS A 121 -14.45 -1.10 -4.09
CA HIS A 121 -14.74 0.17 -4.79
C HIS A 121 -13.63 0.60 -5.74
N GLY A 122 -13.02 -0.34 -6.46
CA GLY A 122 -12.14 -0.02 -7.59
C GLY A 122 -10.64 -0.02 -7.29
N VAL A 123 -10.20 -0.22 -6.05
CA VAL A 123 -8.77 -0.40 -5.76
C VAL A 123 -8.29 -1.75 -6.31
N ARG A 124 -7.22 -1.70 -7.12
CA ARG A 124 -6.60 -2.88 -7.75
C ARG A 124 -5.10 -3.02 -7.47
N LYS A 125 -4.45 -1.99 -6.94
CA LYS A 125 -3.04 -2.02 -6.53
C LYS A 125 -2.88 -1.40 -5.14
N VAL A 126 -2.24 -2.13 -4.24
CA VAL A 126 -1.99 -1.71 -2.85
C VAL A 126 -0.48 -1.73 -2.60
N ASN A 127 0.10 -0.58 -2.28
CA ASN A 127 1.54 -0.47 -2.02
C ASN A 127 1.85 -0.81 -0.56
N ILE A 128 2.72 -1.80 -0.35
CA ILE A 128 3.15 -2.29 0.97
C ILE A 128 4.66 -2.44 0.97
N ASP A 129 5.32 -1.72 1.87
CA ASP A 129 6.78 -1.80 2.04
C ASP A 129 7.14 -1.91 3.52
N THR A 130 6.69 -0.94 4.32
CA THR A 130 6.98 -0.87 5.77
C THR A 130 6.77 -2.19 6.51
N ASP A 131 5.71 -2.94 6.18
CA ASP A 131 5.42 -4.24 6.82
C ASP A 131 6.56 -5.25 6.57
N LEU A 132 7.14 -5.25 5.36
CA LEU A 132 8.28 -6.09 5.00
C LEU A 132 9.57 -5.63 5.67
N ARG A 133 9.80 -4.30 5.74
CA ARG A 133 10.94 -3.73 6.48
C ARG A 133 10.90 -4.13 7.95
N MET A 134 9.73 -4.03 8.58
CA MET A 134 9.52 -4.44 9.97
C MET A 134 9.71 -5.94 10.17
N ALA A 135 9.07 -6.77 9.35
CA ALA A 135 9.20 -8.23 9.43
C ALA A 135 10.65 -8.70 9.26
N SER A 136 11.36 -8.13 8.28
CA SER A 136 12.79 -8.40 8.05
C SER A 136 13.63 -8.00 9.26
N THR A 137 13.46 -6.76 9.75
CA THR A 137 14.25 -6.20 10.84
C THR A 137 14.03 -6.97 12.14
N GLY A 138 12.77 -7.22 12.51
CA GLY A 138 12.42 -7.97 13.71
C GLY A 138 12.96 -9.40 13.68
N ALA A 139 12.82 -10.09 12.54
CA ALA A 139 13.32 -11.46 12.38
C ALA A 139 14.85 -11.54 12.51
N ILE A 140 15.60 -10.58 11.94
CA ILE A 140 17.06 -10.53 12.06
C ILE A 140 17.47 -10.24 13.50
N ARG A 141 16.87 -9.23 14.14
CA ARG A 141 17.15 -8.87 15.54
C ARG A 141 16.96 -10.05 16.48
N LYS A 142 15.81 -10.70 16.38
CA LYS A 142 15.49 -11.91 17.15
C LYS A 142 16.50 -13.03 16.88
N HIS A 143 16.81 -13.30 15.61
CA HIS A 143 17.73 -14.39 15.26
C HIS A 143 19.13 -14.18 15.85
N LEU A 144 19.68 -12.96 15.74
CA LEU A 144 21.01 -12.66 16.25
C LEU A 144 21.05 -12.69 17.78
N HIS A 145 19.98 -12.24 18.45
CA HIS A 145 19.86 -12.32 19.91
C HIS A 145 19.84 -13.78 20.39
N ASP A 146 19.00 -14.62 19.78
CA ASP A 146 18.83 -16.02 20.19
C ASP A 146 20.03 -16.90 19.81
N ASN A 147 20.87 -16.47 18.86
CA ASN A 147 21.97 -17.26 18.30
C ASN A 147 23.30 -16.46 18.30
N PRO A 148 23.87 -16.10 19.47
CA PRO A 148 24.98 -15.16 19.56
C PRO A 148 26.29 -15.62 18.90
N SER A 149 26.47 -16.93 18.72
CA SER A 149 27.64 -17.49 18.02
C SER A 149 27.48 -17.55 16.51
N ASN A 150 26.28 -17.27 15.97
CA ASN A 150 25.99 -17.37 14.55
C ASN A 150 26.35 -16.07 13.84
N PHE A 151 27.36 -16.15 12.97
CA PHE A 151 27.81 -15.03 12.13
C PHE A 151 27.48 -15.24 10.64
N ASP A 152 26.88 -16.37 10.25
CA ASP A 152 26.60 -16.70 8.85
C ASP A 152 25.36 -15.93 8.36
N PRO A 153 25.52 -14.97 7.43
CA PRO A 153 24.42 -14.11 7.01
C PRO A 153 23.24 -14.87 6.43
N ARG A 154 23.50 -16.02 5.81
CA ARG A 154 22.45 -16.84 5.20
C ARG A 154 21.45 -17.32 6.24
N LYS A 155 21.83 -17.44 7.51
CA LYS A 155 20.95 -17.94 8.58
C LYS A 155 19.92 -16.91 9.00
N PHE A 156 20.35 -15.69 9.36
CA PHE A 156 19.41 -14.63 9.74
C PHE A 156 18.68 -14.03 8.54
N LEU A 157 19.30 -13.98 7.35
CA LEU A 157 18.61 -13.56 6.13
C LEU A 157 17.52 -14.55 5.72
N LYS A 158 17.72 -15.87 5.91
CA LYS A 158 16.66 -16.87 5.71
C LYS A 158 15.46 -16.63 6.65
N ALA A 159 15.71 -16.28 7.91
CA ALA A 159 14.64 -15.94 8.86
C ALA A 159 13.86 -14.69 8.40
N SER A 160 14.58 -13.65 7.95
CA SER A 160 13.97 -12.44 7.38
C SER A 160 13.15 -12.75 6.11
N THR A 161 13.68 -13.52 5.17
CA THR A 161 12.94 -13.93 3.96
C THR A 161 11.66 -14.67 4.30
N GLN A 162 11.71 -15.58 5.27
CA GLN A 162 10.54 -16.32 5.72
C GLN A 162 9.50 -15.39 6.38
N ALA A 163 9.94 -14.43 7.21
CA ALA A 163 9.06 -13.44 7.84
C ALA A 163 8.34 -12.55 6.81
N MET A 164 9.09 -12.01 5.82
CA MET A 164 8.52 -11.22 4.73
C MET A 164 7.56 -12.05 3.87
N LYS A 165 7.89 -13.32 3.59
CA LYS A 165 7.03 -14.23 2.83
C LYS A 165 5.67 -14.41 3.50
N GLU A 166 5.62 -14.59 4.83
CA GLU A 166 4.35 -14.74 5.53
C GLU A 166 3.51 -13.46 5.48
N ILE A 167 4.12 -12.27 5.52
CA ILE A 167 3.41 -11.00 5.27
C ILE A 167 2.81 -10.97 3.87
N CYS A 168 3.59 -11.26 2.82
CA CYS A 168 3.10 -11.28 1.45
C CYS A 168 1.94 -12.28 1.27
N LYS A 169 2.09 -13.49 1.83
CA LYS A 169 1.05 -14.52 1.81
C LYS A 169 -0.24 -14.03 2.45
N ALA A 170 -0.17 -13.49 3.67
CA ALA A 170 -1.34 -12.96 4.37
C ALA A 170 -2.04 -11.86 3.58
N ARG A 171 -1.29 -10.98 2.89
CA ARG A 171 -1.86 -9.93 2.03
C ARG A 171 -2.52 -10.51 0.78
N TYR A 172 -1.89 -11.46 0.09
CA TYR A 172 -2.51 -12.12 -1.06
C TYR A 172 -3.80 -12.86 -0.70
N GLU A 173 -3.86 -13.50 0.47
CA GLU A 173 -5.07 -14.15 0.96
C GLU A 173 -6.16 -13.12 1.30
N ALA A 174 -5.83 -12.09 2.10
CA ALA A 174 -6.77 -11.06 2.50
C ALA A 174 -7.33 -10.25 1.33
N PHE A 175 -6.52 -9.99 0.30
CA PHE A 175 -6.93 -9.22 -0.87
C PHE A 175 -7.57 -10.07 -1.98
N GLY A 176 -7.80 -11.36 -1.72
CA GLY A 176 -8.47 -12.25 -2.67
C GLY A 176 -7.64 -12.60 -3.90
N CYS A 177 -6.31 -12.50 -3.84
CA CYS A 177 -5.42 -12.81 -4.96
C CYS A 177 -5.05 -14.30 -5.03
N ALA A 178 -5.12 -15.03 -3.92
CA ALA A 178 -4.74 -16.43 -3.86
C ALA A 178 -5.58 -17.29 -4.84
N GLY A 179 -4.92 -18.10 -5.67
CA GLY A 179 -5.58 -18.97 -6.64
C GLY A 179 -6.10 -18.27 -7.91
N HIS A 180 -5.59 -17.08 -8.23
CA HIS A 180 -5.92 -16.38 -9.48
C HIS A 180 -4.84 -16.46 -10.57
N ALA A 181 -3.60 -16.85 -10.22
CA ALA A 181 -2.46 -16.77 -11.14
C ALA A 181 -2.63 -17.67 -12.39
N ASP A 182 -3.14 -18.88 -12.23
CA ASP A 182 -3.38 -19.85 -13.31
C ASP A 182 -4.56 -19.49 -14.22
N LYS A 183 -5.41 -18.54 -13.79
CA LYS A 183 -6.54 -18.04 -14.58
C LYS A 183 -6.13 -16.95 -15.57
N ILE A 184 -4.93 -16.39 -15.42
CA ILE A 184 -4.43 -15.30 -16.25
C ILE A 184 -3.68 -15.89 -17.44
N LYS A 185 -4.10 -15.53 -18.65
CA LYS A 185 -3.33 -15.77 -19.88
C LYS A 185 -2.47 -14.53 -20.15
N PRO A 186 -1.14 -14.61 -20.05
CA PRO A 186 -0.29 -13.46 -20.32
C PRO A 186 -0.46 -12.96 -21.75
N ILE A 187 -0.55 -11.64 -21.92
CA ILE A 187 -0.56 -10.96 -23.22
C ILE A 187 0.82 -10.31 -23.39
N SER A 188 1.42 -10.42 -24.57
CA SER A 188 2.72 -9.78 -24.83
C SER A 188 2.57 -8.26 -24.92
N LEU A 189 3.67 -7.53 -24.76
CA LEU A 189 3.63 -6.07 -24.85
C LEU A 189 3.31 -5.60 -26.28
N GLU A 190 3.70 -6.36 -27.30
CA GLU A 190 3.36 -6.07 -28.71
C GLU A 190 1.86 -6.22 -28.98
N ASP A 191 1.21 -7.22 -28.38
CA ASP A 191 -0.23 -7.37 -28.51
C ASP A 191 -0.98 -6.35 -27.66
N MET A 192 -0.48 -5.98 -26.47
CA MET A 192 -1.03 -4.86 -25.70
C MET A 192 -0.93 -3.53 -26.46
N TYR A 193 0.18 -3.26 -27.15
CA TYR A 193 0.35 -2.07 -27.98
C TYR A 193 -0.76 -1.95 -29.04
N LYS A 194 -1.08 -3.04 -29.75
CA LYS A 194 -2.16 -3.04 -30.75
C LYS A 194 -3.52 -2.69 -30.15
N ARG A 195 -3.78 -3.11 -28.90
CA ARG A 195 -5.04 -2.81 -28.18
C ARG A 195 -5.13 -1.33 -27.78
N TYR A 196 -4.01 -0.72 -27.39
CA TYR A 196 -3.94 0.74 -27.21
C TYR A 196 -4.12 1.48 -28.54
N GLU A 197 -3.44 1.05 -29.61
CA GLU A 197 -3.53 1.70 -30.93
C GLU A 197 -4.97 1.67 -31.50
N SER A 198 -5.74 0.62 -31.22
CA SER A 198 -7.13 0.53 -31.63
C SER A 198 -8.12 1.32 -30.75
N GLY A 199 -7.67 1.91 -29.64
CA GLY A 199 -8.53 2.56 -28.64
C GLY A 199 -9.37 1.57 -27.82
N GLU A 200 -9.01 0.28 -27.79
CA GLU A 200 -9.77 -0.75 -27.04
C GLU A 200 -9.72 -0.50 -25.53
N LEU A 201 -8.64 0.14 -25.07
CA LEU A 201 -8.32 0.38 -23.66
C LEU A 201 -8.56 1.83 -23.23
N ASP A 202 -9.21 2.65 -24.05
CA ASP A 202 -9.50 4.04 -23.70
C ASP A 202 -10.41 4.11 -22.46
N PRO A 203 -10.11 4.99 -21.47
CA PRO A 203 -10.87 5.04 -20.23
C PRO A 203 -12.27 5.61 -20.46
N LYS A 204 -13.26 5.09 -19.72
CA LYS A 204 -14.58 5.70 -19.62
C LYS A 204 -14.61 6.69 -18.46
N VAL A 205 -14.98 7.93 -18.75
CA VAL A 205 -15.09 9.02 -17.79
C VAL A 205 -16.49 9.61 -17.93
N ASP A 206 -17.28 9.53 -16.87
CA ASP A 206 -18.67 10.04 -16.80
C ASP A 206 -18.74 11.44 -16.18
#